data_AF-A0AAV8R3I4-F1
#
_entry.id   AF-A0AAV8R3I4-F1
#
_cell.length_a   1.000
_cell.length_b   1.000
_cell.length_c   1.000
_cell.angle_alpha   90.00
_cell.angle_beta   90.00
_cell.angle_gamma   90.00
#
_symmetry.space_group_name_H-M   'P 1'
#
loop_
_entity.id
_entity.type
_entity.pdbx_description
1 polymer ?
#
loop_
_entity_poly.entity_id
_entity_poly.type
_entity_poly.pdbx_seq_one_letter_code
_entity_poly.pdbx_strand_id
1 'polypeptide(L)'
;MAPKINHGEGRTRSSLSLIVVISLCCFFYVLGAWQRSGFGKGDNIALQITKQTECTDMPNLNFDTHHSGLGSLSNLGDSETKTFEPCDDRYTDYTPCQDQNRAMTYPRDNMIYRERHCPPDEEKLYCLIPAPKGYVAPFPWPKSRDYVPYANVPYKSLTVEKAVQNWVHYEGNVFRFPGGGTQFPQGADKYIDQLASVIPIDNGTVRTALDTGCGVASWGAYLFKKNVLAMSFAPRDSHEAQVQFALERGVPAVIGVLGSIKLPYPSRAFDMAHCSRCLIPWGANDGVYMMEVDRVLRPGGYWVLSGPPINWKVNYQVWKRTKEDIEEEQRKIEEIAELLCWEKIYEKAEFAIWRKRINAESCTQRQDEIGVNICETTNSDDVWYKKMEPCINQYPEVGNPEEFAGGEPKPFPQRLNAVPPRISSGSVPGFSVKSYHEDNRLWQKHVKTYKKINDLLDTGRYRNIMDMNAHLGSFAAAIESPKLWVMNVVPTIAEISTLGVIYERGLIGIYHDWCEAFSTYPRTYDLIHANGVFSLYQNKCKMEDILLEMDRILRPEGAVIFRDEVDVLMKVKKMVIGMRWNTKLLDHEDGPLVPEKILVAVKQYWVGGSKNEEQ
;
A
#
# COMPACT_ATOMS: atom_id res chain seq x y z
N MET A 1 91.15 -7.51 4.88
CA MET A 1 90.57 -6.35 5.61
C MET A 1 89.09 -6.65 5.83
N ALA A 2 88.66 -6.79 7.09
CA ALA A 2 87.25 -6.59 7.48
C ALA A 2 86.86 -5.11 7.21
N PRO A 3 85.57 -4.69 7.08
CA PRO A 3 84.35 -5.18 7.77
C PRO A 3 83.14 -5.35 6.77
N LYS A 4 81.85 -5.61 7.08
CA LYS A 4 80.93 -5.13 8.13
C LYS A 4 79.71 -6.08 8.22
N ILE A 5 79.20 -6.20 9.44
CA ILE A 5 78.02 -6.95 9.90
C ILE A 5 76.72 -6.26 9.46
N ASN A 6 75.66 -7.04 9.19
CA ASN A 6 74.27 -6.61 9.43
C ASN A 6 73.48 -7.75 10.09
N HIS A 7 72.92 -7.44 11.26
CA HIS A 7 72.11 -8.32 12.11
C HIS A 7 70.73 -8.57 11.49
N GLY A 8 70.34 -9.84 11.38
CA GLY A 8 68.95 -10.25 11.21
C GLY A 8 68.34 -10.57 12.58
N GLU A 9 67.54 -9.65 13.12
CA GLU A 9 66.73 -9.90 14.32
C GLU A 9 65.58 -10.87 14.00
N GLY A 10 65.65 -12.08 14.55
CA GLY A 10 64.52 -12.98 14.66
C GLY A 10 63.51 -12.42 15.66
N ARG A 11 62.50 -11.69 15.17
CA ARG A 11 61.36 -11.25 16.00
C ARG A 11 60.48 -12.47 16.32
N THR A 12 60.64 -12.98 17.54
CA THR A 12 59.64 -13.81 18.22
C THR A 12 58.27 -13.16 18.12
N ARG A 13 57.36 -13.73 17.32
CA ARG A 13 55.94 -13.37 17.31
C ARG A 13 55.38 -13.60 18.71
N SER A 14 55.31 -12.51 19.46
CA SER A 14 54.76 -12.43 20.82
C SER A 14 53.42 -13.17 20.88
N SER A 15 53.33 -14.20 21.73
CA SER A 15 52.11 -14.94 22.04
C SER A 15 50.94 -14.03 22.45
N LEU A 16 51.26 -12.84 22.98
CA LEU A 16 50.31 -11.78 23.32
C LEU A 16 49.55 -11.24 22.10
N SER A 17 50.20 -11.14 20.93
CA SER A 17 49.54 -10.71 19.69
C SER A 17 48.49 -11.73 19.22
N LEU A 18 48.75 -13.03 19.42
CA LEU A 18 47.82 -14.08 19.03
C LEU A 18 46.60 -14.10 19.94
N ILE A 19 46.80 -13.90 21.25
CA ILE A 19 45.72 -13.82 22.24
C ILE A 19 44.83 -12.61 21.96
N VAL A 20 45.40 -11.44 21.66
CA VAL A 20 44.63 -10.23 21.33
C VAL A 20 43.76 -10.44 20.08
N VAL A 21 44.30 -11.09 19.03
CA VAL A 21 43.54 -11.39 17.81
C VAL A 21 42.41 -12.38 18.09
N ILE A 22 42.66 -13.44 18.86
CA ILE A 22 41.62 -14.42 19.22
C ILE A 22 40.53 -13.75 20.06
N SER A 23 40.90 -12.93 21.05
CA SER A 23 39.93 -12.18 21.85
C SER A 23 39.12 -11.20 21.03
N LEU A 24 39.72 -10.49 20.07
CA LEU A 24 39.00 -9.62 19.13
C LEU A 24 38.06 -10.43 18.23
N CYS A 25 38.50 -11.57 17.70
CA CYS A 25 37.66 -12.46 16.89
C CYS A 25 36.48 -13.00 17.69
N CYS A 26 36.69 -13.46 18.93
CA CYS A 26 35.61 -13.90 19.82
C CYS A 26 34.67 -12.74 20.17
N PHE A 27 35.21 -11.55 20.46
CA PHE A 27 34.39 -10.37 20.76
C PHE A 27 33.53 -9.97 19.57
N PHE A 28 34.09 -9.88 18.35
CA PHE A 28 33.32 -9.55 17.15
C PHE A 28 32.38 -10.68 16.73
N TYR A 29 32.72 -11.95 17.02
CA TYR A 29 31.82 -13.07 16.81
C TYR A 29 30.61 -13.01 17.75
N VAL A 30 30.83 -12.73 19.05
CA VAL A 30 29.76 -12.56 20.03
C VAL A 30 28.95 -11.29 19.77
N LEU A 31 29.59 -10.19 19.39
CA LEU A 31 28.91 -8.94 19.00
C LEU A 31 28.08 -9.14 17.72
N GLY A 32 28.63 -9.88 16.75
CA GLY A 32 27.93 -10.26 15.52
C GLY A 32 26.79 -11.25 15.78
N ALA A 33 26.97 -12.20 16.71
CA ALA A 33 25.93 -13.11 17.15
C ALA A 33 24.82 -12.38 17.94
N TRP A 34 25.17 -11.39 18.76
CA TRP A 34 24.25 -10.54 19.51
C TRP A 34 23.48 -9.57 18.60
N GLN A 35 24.13 -9.05 17.55
CA GLN A 35 23.45 -8.30 16.49
C GLN A 35 22.59 -9.18 15.58
N ARG A 36 22.94 -10.48 15.41
CA ARG A 36 22.15 -11.47 14.67
C ARG A 36 21.00 -12.07 15.48
N SER A 37 21.11 -12.16 16.79
CA SER A 37 20.04 -12.53 17.71
C SER A 37 19.11 -11.34 17.90
N GLY A 38 18.57 -10.80 16.81
CA GLY A 38 17.56 -9.75 16.81
C GLY A 38 16.30 -10.21 17.52
N PHE A 39 16.36 -10.33 18.84
CA PHE A 39 15.23 -10.21 19.74
C PHE A 39 14.64 -8.83 19.45
N GLY A 40 13.36 -8.84 19.10
CA GLY A 40 12.63 -7.71 18.57
C GLY A 40 12.86 -6.44 19.36
N LYS A 41 13.50 -5.43 18.76
CA LYS A 41 13.40 -4.06 19.25
C LYS A 41 12.01 -3.44 19.00
N GLY A 42 10.98 -4.26 18.73
CA GLY A 42 9.56 -3.92 18.88
C GLY A 42 9.06 -4.04 20.33
N ASP A 43 9.91 -4.57 21.22
CA ASP A 43 9.54 -5.01 22.56
C ASP A 43 8.99 -3.94 23.51
N ASN A 44 9.21 -2.63 23.31
CA ASN A 44 8.72 -1.68 24.32
C ASN A 44 7.18 -1.59 24.37
N ILE A 45 6.44 -1.65 23.26
CA ILE A 45 4.97 -1.63 23.33
C ILE A 45 4.44 -2.98 23.77
N ALA A 46 4.93 -4.08 23.19
CA ALA A 46 4.48 -5.41 23.57
C ALA A 46 4.79 -5.67 25.05
N LEU A 47 6.00 -5.37 25.55
CA LEU A 47 6.30 -5.42 26.98
C LEU A 47 5.53 -4.38 27.79
N GLN A 48 5.30 -3.16 27.32
CA GLN A 48 4.57 -2.16 28.12
C GLN A 48 3.09 -2.52 28.24
N ILE A 49 2.47 -3.04 27.18
CA ILE A 49 1.12 -3.61 27.23
C ILE A 49 1.15 -4.87 28.11
N THR A 50 2.09 -5.80 27.91
CA THR A 50 2.25 -7.01 28.72
C THR A 50 2.46 -6.70 30.21
N LYS A 51 3.32 -5.75 30.57
CA LYS A 51 3.56 -5.27 31.94
C LYS A 51 2.36 -4.56 32.55
N GLN A 52 1.54 -3.90 31.73
CA GLN A 52 0.29 -3.27 32.20
C GLN A 52 -0.88 -4.27 32.25
N THR A 53 -0.75 -5.43 31.59
CA THR A 53 -1.69 -6.56 31.68
C THR A 53 -1.28 -7.62 32.71
N GLU A 54 -0.05 -7.60 33.20
CA GLU A 54 0.33 -8.31 34.42
C GLU A 54 -0.50 -7.73 35.57
N CYS A 55 -1.44 -8.52 36.07
CA CYS A 55 -2.36 -8.13 37.13
C CYS A 55 -1.58 -7.58 38.34
N THR A 56 -1.60 -6.26 38.52
CA THR A 56 -1.69 -5.74 39.89
C THR A 56 -3.07 -6.10 40.39
N ASP A 57 -3.14 -7.13 41.24
CA ASP A 57 -4.22 -7.27 42.22
C ASP A 57 -4.26 -5.98 43.04
N MET A 58 -5.05 -5.01 42.58
CA MET A 58 -5.42 -3.84 43.36
C MET A 58 -6.51 -4.31 44.34
N PRO A 59 -6.25 -4.37 45.66
CA PRO A 59 -7.17 -5.03 46.59
C PRO A 59 -8.41 -4.19 46.92
N ASN A 60 -8.80 -3.19 46.11
CA ASN A 60 -9.93 -2.31 46.43
C ASN A 60 -10.49 -1.51 45.24
N LEU A 61 -10.86 -2.16 44.14
CA LEU A 61 -11.79 -1.58 43.17
C LEU A 61 -12.96 -2.54 42.96
N ASN A 62 -14.03 -2.30 43.74
CA ASN A 62 -15.29 -2.98 43.55
C ASN A 62 -15.98 -2.42 42.29
N PHE A 63 -16.10 -3.24 41.25
CA PHE A 63 -16.88 -2.93 40.05
C PHE A 63 -18.28 -3.57 40.14
N ASP A 64 -18.96 -3.38 41.28
CA ASP A 64 -20.39 -3.63 41.36
C ASP A 64 -21.14 -2.45 40.75
N THR A 65 -21.59 -2.59 39.50
CA THR A 65 -22.57 -1.70 38.90
C THR A 65 -23.91 -1.86 39.62
N HIS A 66 -24.24 -0.91 40.52
CA HIS A 66 -25.59 -0.77 41.09
C HIS A 66 -26.58 -0.21 40.04
N HIS A 67 -26.83 -0.96 38.97
CA HIS A 67 -28.03 -0.81 38.16
C HIS A 67 -28.60 -2.20 37.87
N SER A 68 -29.41 -2.66 38.83
CA SER A 68 -30.28 -3.82 38.73
C SER A 68 -31.36 -3.59 37.68
N GLY A 69 -31.06 -3.94 36.43
CA GLY A 69 -32.00 -4.22 35.35
C GLY A 69 -31.87 -5.69 34.95
N LEU A 70 -32.51 -6.55 35.72
CA LEU A 70 -32.46 -8.02 35.61
C LEU A 70 -33.10 -8.47 34.29
N GLY A 71 -32.31 -8.99 33.33
CA GLY A 71 -32.90 -9.61 32.13
C GLY A 71 -32.00 -10.03 30.95
N SER A 72 -30.72 -9.63 30.85
CA SER A 72 -29.91 -10.00 29.66
C SER A 72 -28.41 -10.26 29.88
N LEU A 73 -27.90 -10.11 31.11
CA LEU A 73 -26.47 -10.29 31.41
C LEU A 73 -26.10 -11.68 31.93
N SER A 74 -27.05 -12.61 32.04
CA SER A 74 -26.81 -13.99 32.51
C SER A 74 -26.28 -14.97 31.44
N ASN A 75 -26.00 -14.50 30.21
CA ASN A 75 -25.49 -15.35 29.11
C ASN A 75 -24.00 -15.11 28.76
N LEU A 76 -23.25 -14.39 29.60
CA LEU A 76 -21.80 -14.19 29.41
C LEU A 76 -20.93 -15.11 30.29
N GLY A 77 -21.53 -16.11 30.94
CA GLY A 77 -20.81 -17.19 31.62
C GLY A 77 -20.22 -18.20 30.63
N ASP A 78 -18.93 -18.52 30.80
CA ASP A 78 -18.28 -19.76 30.35
C ASP A 78 -18.41 -20.19 28.87
N SER A 79 -18.35 -19.24 27.94
CA SER A 79 -17.96 -19.59 26.57
C SER A 79 -16.45 -19.46 26.44
N GLU A 80 -15.74 -20.60 26.44
CA GLU A 80 -14.29 -20.72 26.17
C GLU A 80 -13.87 -19.74 25.07
N THR A 81 -12.76 -19.02 25.29
CA THR A 81 -12.21 -18.12 24.28
C THR A 81 -11.75 -18.97 23.10
N LYS A 82 -12.46 -18.88 21.97
CA LYS A 82 -12.13 -19.61 20.73
C LYS A 82 -10.70 -19.28 20.33
N THR A 83 -9.82 -20.27 20.41
CA THR A 83 -8.43 -20.16 19.94
C THR A 83 -8.37 -20.40 18.45
N PHE A 84 -7.58 -19.59 17.74
CA PHE A 84 -7.35 -19.78 16.32
C PHE A 84 -6.03 -20.53 16.11
N GLU A 85 -6.11 -21.71 15.50
CA GLU A 85 -4.93 -22.51 15.20
C GLU A 85 -4.13 -21.88 14.05
N PRO A 86 -2.81 -22.10 13.97
CA PRO A 86 -2.01 -21.78 12.80
C PRO A 86 -2.48 -22.53 11.55
N CYS A 87 -2.46 -21.85 10.41
CA CYS A 87 -2.50 -22.50 9.12
C CYS A 87 -1.20 -23.26 8.84
N ASP A 88 -1.24 -24.19 7.88
CA ASP A 88 -0.04 -24.86 7.35
C ASP A 88 0.99 -23.85 6.79
N ASP A 89 2.28 -24.15 6.98
CA ASP A 89 3.39 -23.28 6.56
C ASP A 89 3.37 -22.93 5.06
N ARG A 90 2.76 -23.78 4.21
CA ARG A 90 2.55 -23.50 2.77
C ARG A 90 1.73 -22.22 2.51
N TYR A 91 0.94 -21.77 3.48
CA TYR A 91 0.11 -20.57 3.37
C TYR A 91 0.84 -19.28 3.79
N THR A 92 2.15 -19.34 4.04
CA THR A 92 2.95 -18.17 4.46
C THR A 92 2.75 -16.95 3.55
N ASP A 93 2.59 -17.13 2.24
CA ASP A 93 2.33 -16.05 1.27
C ASP A 93 0.94 -16.15 0.62
N TYR A 94 -0.03 -16.61 1.41
CA TYR A 94 -1.41 -16.78 0.99
C TYR A 94 -2.07 -15.44 0.66
N THR A 95 -2.53 -15.33 -0.59
CA THR A 95 -3.31 -14.19 -1.09
C THR A 95 -4.62 -14.73 -1.67
N PRO A 96 -5.69 -14.81 -0.86
CA PRO A 96 -6.88 -15.60 -1.18
C PRO A 96 -7.47 -15.28 -2.56
N CYS A 97 -7.64 -14.00 -2.85
CA CYS A 97 -8.25 -13.56 -4.12
C CYS A 97 -7.26 -13.46 -5.29
N GLN A 98 -6.02 -13.88 -5.10
CA GLN A 98 -4.96 -13.86 -6.11
C GLN A 98 -4.30 -15.25 -6.19
N ASP A 99 -5.06 -16.31 -5.86
CA ASP A 99 -4.58 -17.69 -5.90
C ASP A 99 -4.27 -18.11 -7.33
N GLN A 100 -3.07 -18.68 -7.54
CA GLN A 100 -2.59 -19.02 -8.87
C GLN A 100 -3.39 -20.17 -9.49
N ASN A 101 -3.76 -21.19 -8.71
CA ASN A 101 -4.48 -22.34 -9.26
C ASN A 101 -5.88 -21.94 -9.72
N ARG A 102 -6.58 -21.13 -8.92
CA ARG A 102 -7.86 -20.53 -9.26
C ARG A 102 -7.73 -19.59 -10.45
N ALA A 103 -6.77 -18.68 -10.46
CA ALA A 103 -6.48 -17.80 -11.60
C ALA A 103 -6.38 -18.58 -12.91
N MET A 104 -5.71 -19.74 -12.91
CA MET A 104 -5.49 -20.53 -14.11
C MET A 104 -6.77 -21.16 -14.71
N THR A 105 -7.90 -21.17 -14.00
CA THR A 105 -9.20 -21.67 -14.52
C THR A 105 -9.99 -20.64 -15.32
N TYR A 106 -9.56 -19.37 -15.34
CA TYR A 106 -10.25 -18.29 -16.03
C TYR A 106 -9.66 -18.01 -17.43
N PRO A 107 -10.42 -17.34 -18.32
CA PRO A 107 -9.96 -16.99 -19.67
C PRO A 107 -8.65 -16.18 -19.67
N ARG A 108 -7.82 -16.42 -20.68
CA ARG A 108 -6.54 -15.70 -20.88
C ARG A 108 -6.73 -14.33 -21.53
N ASP A 109 -7.84 -14.15 -22.25
CA ASP A 109 -8.19 -12.91 -22.93
C ASP A 109 -8.20 -11.75 -21.94
N ASN A 110 -7.65 -10.62 -22.36
CA ASN A 110 -7.63 -9.37 -21.60
C ASN A 110 -7.15 -9.53 -20.15
N MET A 111 -6.22 -10.46 -19.90
CA MET A 111 -5.67 -10.74 -18.58
C MET A 111 -6.72 -11.10 -17.51
N ILE A 112 -7.92 -11.56 -17.88
CA ILE A 112 -9.01 -11.91 -16.93
C ILE A 112 -8.50 -12.89 -15.87
N TYR A 113 -7.70 -13.88 -16.29
CA TYR A 113 -7.08 -14.83 -15.36
C TYR A 113 -6.20 -14.22 -14.27
N ARG A 114 -5.67 -13.00 -14.45
CA ARG A 114 -4.86 -12.29 -13.45
C ARG A 114 -5.67 -11.31 -12.60
N GLU A 115 -6.97 -11.22 -12.85
CA GLU A 115 -7.86 -10.46 -12.00
C GLU A 115 -8.02 -11.12 -10.64
N ARG A 116 -8.67 -10.36 -9.75
CA ARG A 116 -9.05 -10.82 -8.44
C ARG A 116 -10.15 -11.88 -8.55
N HIS A 117 -9.88 -13.09 -8.06
CA HIS A 117 -10.82 -14.21 -7.99
C HIS A 117 -10.86 -14.74 -6.57
N CYS A 118 -11.80 -14.25 -5.75
CA CYS A 118 -11.90 -14.65 -4.34
C CYS A 118 -12.47 -16.07 -4.18
N PRO A 119 -12.01 -16.82 -3.16
CA PRO A 119 -12.62 -18.10 -2.82
C PRO A 119 -14.04 -17.89 -2.28
N PRO A 120 -14.95 -18.86 -2.51
CA PRO A 120 -16.26 -18.86 -1.88
C PRO A 120 -16.14 -19.12 -0.36
N ASP A 121 -17.22 -18.92 0.38
CA ASP A 121 -17.22 -19.00 1.85
C ASP A 121 -16.78 -20.36 2.40
N GLU A 122 -17.06 -21.46 1.69
CA GLU A 122 -16.72 -22.82 2.10
C GLU A 122 -15.21 -23.10 2.01
N GLU A 123 -14.48 -22.32 1.21
CA GLU A 123 -13.05 -22.45 0.99
C GLU A 123 -12.23 -21.45 1.82
N LYS A 124 -12.89 -20.56 2.58
CA LYS A 124 -12.21 -19.61 3.47
C LYS A 124 -11.44 -20.35 4.56
N LEU A 125 -10.18 -19.94 4.78
CA LEU A 125 -9.36 -20.47 5.85
C LEU A 125 -9.72 -19.79 7.18
N TYR A 126 -10.07 -20.59 8.18
CA TYR A 126 -10.35 -20.15 9.54
C TYR A 126 -9.18 -20.45 10.49
N CYS A 127 -7.98 -20.04 10.09
CA CYS A 127 -6.73 -20.23 10.82
C CYS A 127 -5.82 -19.00 10.66
N LEU A 128 -4.83 -18.83 11.54
CA LEU A 128 -3.90 -17.70 11.48
C LEU A 128 -2.76 -17.99 10.51
N ILE A 129 -2.40 -17.04 9.66
CA ILE A 129 -1.32 -17.23 8.67
C ILE A 129 0.05 -17.08 9.35
N PRO A 130 0.92 -18.11 9.32
CA PRO A 130 2.21 -18.03 10.00
C PRO A 130 3.16 -17.02 9.35
N ALA A 131 4.02 -16.42 10.18
CA ALA A 131 5.18 -15.68 9.69
C ALA A 131 6.31 -16.64 9.28
N PRO A 132 7.16 -16.27 8.31
CA PRO A 132 8.31 -17.09 7.96
C PRO A 132 9.29 -17.19 9.15
N LYS A 133 10.00 -18.32 9.23
CA LYS A 133 11.00 -18.54 10.28
C LYS A 133 12.11 -17.49 10.18
N GLY A 134 12.39 -16.81 11.29
CA GLY A 134 13.40 -15.76 11.36
C GLY A 134 12.96 -14.41 10.76
N TYR A 135 11.65 -14.20 10.53
CA TYR A 135 11.10 -12.90 10.17
C TYR A 135 11.57 -11.82 11.15
N VAL A 136 11.93 -10.66 10.62
CA VAL A 136 12.36 -9.50 11.43
C VAL A 136 11.61 -8.24 11.01
N ALA A 137 11.54 -7.27 11.92
CA ALA A 137 11.02 -5.94 11.59
C ALA A 137 11.80 -5.32 10.40
N PRO A 138 11.10 -4.67 9.45
CA PRO A 138 11.76 -3.94 8.37
C PRO A 138 12.71 -2.86 8.89
N PHE A 139 13.68 -2.48 8.06
CA PHE A 139 14.50 -1.32 8.36
C PHE A 139 13.64 -0.04 8.42
N PRO A 140 13.97 0.93 9.28
CA PRO A 140 13.30 2.22 9.26
C PRO A 140 13.47 2.94 7.92
N TRP A 141 12.43 3.65 7.48
CA TRP A 141 12.52 4.51 6.30
C TRP A 141 13.55 5.63 6.53
N PRO A 142 14.40 5.99 5.55
CA PRO A 142 14.43 5.53 4.16
C PRO A 142 15.31 4.31 3.89
N LYS A 143 15.91 3.66 4.90
CA LYS A 143 16.79 2.51 4.68
C LYS A 143 16.04 1.32 4.08
N SER A 144 14.78 1.09 4.48
CA SER A 144 13.91 0.07 3.87
C SER A 144 13.68 0.27 2.39
N ARG A 145 13.79 1.50 1.86
CA ARG A 145 13.72 1.76 0.41
C ARG A 145 14.74 0.91 -0.35
N ASP A 146 15.94 0.75 0.19
CA ASP A 146 17.06 0.14 -0.53
C ASP A 146 17.39 -1.28 -0.03
N TYR A 147 16.86 -1.69 1.13
CA TYR A 147 17.21 -2.97 1.74
C TYR A 147 15.99 -3.69 2.33
N VAL A 148 15.91 -5.00 2.10
CA VAL A 148 14.92 -5.90 2.72
C VAL A 148 15.65 -7.08 3.36
N PRO A 149 15.38 -7.47 4.61
CA PRO A 149 15.92 -8.69 5.20
C PRO A 149 15.52 -9.93 4.39
N TYR A 150 16.47 -10.83 4.11
CA TYR A 150 16.21 -12.04 3.33
C TYR A 150 15.11 -12.91 3.95
N ALA A 151 15.11 -13.03 5.29
CA ALA A 151 14.16 -13.87 6.01
C ALA A 151 12.70 -13.42 5.86
N ASN A 152 12.45 -12.16 5.47
CA ASN A 152 11.09 -11.65 5.29
C ASN A 152 10.47 -12.11 3.96
N VAL A 153 11.30 -12.34 2.93
CA VAL A 153 10.88 -12.74 1.57
C VAL A 153 11.92 -13.73 1.02
N PRO A 154 11.97 -14.98 1.50
CA PRO A 154 13.10 -15.90 1.30
C PRO A 154 13.16 -16.54 -0.11
N TYR A 155 12.91 -15.75 -1.16
CA TYR A 155 12.85 -16.18 -2.56
C TYR A 155 13.97 -15.54 -3.38
N LYS A 156 14.76 -16.37 -4.07
CA LYS A 156 15.90 -15.93 -4.90
C LYS A 156 15.58 -15.86 -6.39
N SER A 157 14.44 -16.38 -6.84
CA SER A 157 14.01 -16.45 -8.24
C SER A 157 14.22 -15.11 -8.97
N LEU A 158 13.68 -14.03 -8.41
CA LEU A 158 13.79 -12.69 -8.99
C LEU A 158 15.24 -12.20 -9.13
N THR A 159 16.12 -12.54 -8.18
CA THR A 159 17.55 -12.15 -8.23
C THR A 159 18.31 -12.84 -9.35
N VAL A 160 17.88 -14.05 -9.73
CA VAL A 160 18.48 -14.82 -10.82
C VAL A 160 17.97 -14.29 -12.16
N GLU A 161 16.65 -14.13 -12.30
CA GLU A 161 16.04 -13.73 -13.57
C GLU A 161 16.30 -12.27 -13.96
N LYS A 162 16.40 -11.38 -12.96
CA LYS A 162 16.61 -9.94 -13.17
C LYS A 162 18.03 -9.48 -12.84
N ALA A 163 18.97 -10.41 -12.71
CA ALA A 163 20.37 -10.14 -12.35
C ALA A 163 21.01 -9.03 -13.22
N VAL A 164 20.70 -9.03 -14.52
CA VAL A 164 21.29 -8.09 -15.50
C VAL A 164 20.60 -6.72 -15.52
N GLN A 165 19.44 -6.58 -14.88
CA GLN A 165 18.61 -5.36 -14.91
C GLN A 165 18.81 -4.48 -13.67
N ASN A 166 19.66 -4.88 -12.72
CA ASN A 166 19.90 -4.18 -11.45
C ASN A 166 18.61 -3.89 -10.66
N TRP A 167 17.64 -4.82 -10.68
CA TRP A 167 16.40 -4.66 -9.90
C TRP A 167 16.63 -4.97 -8.43
N VAL A 168 17.30 -6.08 -8.17
CA VAL A 168 17.53 -6.63 -6.82
C VAL A 168 18.82 -7.44 -6.81
N HIS A 169 19.60 -7.29 -5.74
CA HIS A 169 20.80 -8.08 -5.48
C HIS A 169 20.67 -8.80 -4.16
N TYR A 170 21.03 -10.08 -4.12
CA TYR A 170 21.15 -10.83 -2.88
C TYR A 170 22.53 -10.61 -2.26
N GLU A 171 22.58 -10.02 -1.07
CA GLU A 171 23.80 -9.71 -0.32
C GLU A 171 23.80 -10.45 1.04
N GLY A 172 23.79 -11.79 0.98
CA GLY A 172 23.90 -12.66 2.17
C GLY A 172 22.63 -12.70 3.03
N ASN A 173 22.43 -11.75 3.92
CA ASN A 173 21.25 -11.69 4.80
C ASN A 173 20.23 -10.62 4.40
N VAL A 174 20.49 -9.87 3.33
CA VAL A 174 19.59 -8.84 2.81
C VAL A 174 19.46 -8.93 1.30
N PHE A 175 18.35 -8.43 0.78
CA PHE A 175 18.20 -7.99 -0.60
C PHE A 175 18.48 -6.50 -0.66
N ARG A 176 19.23 -6.07 -1.68
CA ARG A 176 19.51 -4.67 -1.99
C ARG A 176 18.83 -4.25 -3.28
N PHE A 177 18.18 -3.10 -3.26
CA PHE A 177 17.46 -2.51 -4.38
C PHE A 177 18.17 -1.21 -4.78
N PRO A 178 19.00 -1.21 -5.84
CA PRO A 178 19.76 -0.02 -6.23
C PRO A 178 18.91 1.02 -6.98
N GLY A 179 17.60 0.78 -7.12
CA GLY A 179 16.70 1.62 -7.91
C GLY A 179 16.91 1.48 -9.41
N GLY A 180 17.57 0.42 -9.87
CA GLY A 180 17.81 0.13 -11.28
C GLY A 180 16.61 -0.55 -11.94
N GLY A 181 16.55 -0.44 -13.27
CA GLY A 181 15.54 -1.07 -14.09
C GLY A 181 15.82 -0.88 -15.56
N THR A 182 15.12 -1.63 -16.41
CA THR A 182 15.39 -1.67 -17.86
C THR A 182 15.26 -0.29 -18.50
N GLN A 183 14.32 0.55 -18.03
CA GLN A 183 14.13 1.92 -18.53
C GLN A 183 14.78 3.01 -17.69
N PHE A 184 15.49 2.63 -16.63
CA PHE A 184 16.24 3.56 -15.80
C PHE A 184 17.61 2.95 -15.47
N PRO A 185 18.47 2.74 -16.49
CA PRO A 185 19.78 2.10 -16.31
C PRO A 185 20.73 2.91 -15.43
N GLN A 186 20.51 4.22 -15.31
CA GLN A 186 21.24 5.13 -14.41
C GLN A 186 20.57 5.29 -13.04
N GLY A 187 19.52 4.51 -12.76
CA GLY A 187 18.71 4.57 -11.54
C GLY A 187 17.45 5.44 -11.68
N ALA A 188 16.43 5.09 -10.88
CA ALA A 188 15.13 5.76 -10.88
C ALA A 188 15.22 7.25 -10.55
N ASP A 189 16.15 7.68 -9.69
CA ASP A 189 16.41 9.10 -9.40
C ASP A 189 16.69 9.91 -10.67
N LYS A 190 17.60 9.44 -11.53
CA LYS A 190 17.98 10.15 -12.75
C LYS A 190 16.85 10.20 -13.78
N TYR A 191 16.06 9.13 -13.83
CA TYR A 191 14.86 9.11 -14.66
C TYR A 191 13.80 10.10 -14.15
N ILE A 192 13.59 10.20 -12.84
CA ILE A 192 12.69 11.20 -12.24
C ILE A 192 13.19 12.63 -12.51
N ASP A 193 14.50 12.88 -12.44
CA ASP A 193 15.10 14.18 -12.80
C ASP A 193 14.80 14.55 -14.27
N GLN A 194 14.82 13.58 -15.19
CA GLN A 194 14.46 13.79 -16.60
C GLN A 194 12.96 14.08 -16.78
N LEU A 195 12.09 13.41 -16.02
CA LEU A 195 10.66 13.74 -16.04
C LEU A 195 10.41 15.16 -15.49
N ALA A 196 11.12 15.54 -14.42
CA ALA A 196 10.99 16.83 -13.77
C ALA A 196 11.47 18.02 -14.65
N SER A 197 12.21 17.78 -15.75
CA SER A 197 12.54 18.83 -16.71
C SER A 197 11.37 19.22 -17.62
N VAL A 198 10.30 18.43 -17.62
CA VAL A 198 9.10 18.64 -18.45
C VAL A 198 7.85 18.81 -17.57
N ILE A 199 7.71 17.96 -16.56
CA ILE A 199 6.58 17.93 -15.64
C ILE A 199 6.95 18.73 -14.38
N PRO A 200 6.10 19.63 -13.89
CA PRO A 200 6.36 20.39 -12.66
C PRO A 200 6.16 19.51 -11.42
N ILE A 201 7.03 18.52 -11.21
CA ILE A 201 6.93 17.57 -10.10
C ILE A 201 7.26 18.26 -8.76
N ASP A 202 8.26 19.15 -8.75
CA ASP A 202 8.80 19.73 -7.52
C ASP A 202 7.93 20.82 -6.86
N ASN A 203 6.92 21.36 -7.56
CA ASN A 203 6.09 22.46 -7.03
C ASN A 203 4.85 21.99 -6.25
N GLY A 204 4.64 20.68 -6.12
CA GLY A 204 3.50 20.08 -5.41
C GLY A 204 2.21 19.97 -6.24
N THR A 205 2.19 20.39 -7.50
CA THR A 205 1.05 20.17 -8.42
C THR A 205 0.84 18.68 -8.67
N VAL A 206 1.93 17.95 -8.92
CA VAL A 206 1.91 16.48 -8.97
C VAL A 206 2.13 15.94 -7.57
N ARG A 207 1.16 15.22 -7.03
CA ARG A 207 1.29 14.60 -5.70
C ARG A 207 0.77 13.16 -5.64
N THR A 208 -0.22 12.78 -6.46
CA THR A 208 -0.65 11.37 -6.58
C THR A 208 -0.32 10.83 -7.97
N ALA A 209 0.33 9.67 -8.01
CA ALA A 209 0.70 8.99 -9.25
C ALA A 209 0.17 7.55 -9.30
N LEU A 210 -0.22 7.08 -10.49
CA LEU A 210 -0.54 5.68 -10.75
C LEU A 210 0.66 5.01 -11.44
N ASP A 211 1.21 3.95 -10.84
CA ASP A 211 2.35 3.19 -11.41
C ASP A 211 1.86 1.81 -11.88
N THR A 212 1.73 1.65 -13.19
CA THR A 212 1.18 0.45 -13.83
C THR A 212 2.29 -0.53 -14.21
N GLY A 213 2.17 -1.79 -13.79
CA GLY A 213 3.19 -2.81 -14.06
C GLY A 213 4.51 -2.54 -13.33
N CYS A 214 4.42 -2.04 -12.09
CA CYS A 214 5.51 -1.42 -11.33
C CYS A 214 6.71 -2.34 -10.98
N GLY A 215 6.57 -3.66 -11.15
CA GLY A 215 7.55 -4.64 -10.68
C GLY A 215 7.79 -4.50 -9.17
N VAL A 216 9.03 -4.20 -8.77
CA VAL A 216 9.41 -3.92 -7.36
C VAL A 216 9.13 -2.47 -6.93
N ALA A 217 8.40 -1.69 -7.73
CA ALA A 217 8.00 -0.29 -7.48
C ALA A 217 9.17 0.68 -7.25
N SER A 218 10.30 0.49 -7.95
CA SER A 218 11.47 1.38 -7.83
C SER A 218 11.15 2.83 -8.19
N TRP A 219 10.35 3.10 -9.21
CA TRP A 219 9.97 4.47 -9.55
C TRP A 219 9.17 5.12 -8.41
N GLY A 220 8.11 4.46 -7.93
CA GLY A 220 7.33 4.91 -6.78
C GLY A 220 8.15 5.10 -5.50
N ALA A 221 9.12 4.23 -5.24
CA ALA A 221 10.00 4.31 -4.06
C ALA A 221 10.87 5.59 -4.04
N TYR A 222 11.34 6.03 -5.21
CA TYR A 222 12.20 7.20 -5.33
C TYR A 222 11.41 8.51 -5.50
N LEU A 223 10.17 8.44 -6.01
CA LEU A 223 9.25 9.58 -6.06
C LEU A 223 8.91 10.17 -4.67
N PHE A 224 9.03 9.39 -3.59
CA PHE A 224 8.90 9.92 -2.22
C PHE A 224 9.84 11.10 -1.93
N LYS A 225 11.03 11.15 -2.55
CA LYS A 225 11.95 12.30 -2.41
C LYS A 225 11.38 13.60 -2.98
N LYS A 226 10.48 13.47 -3.95
CA LYS A 226 9.75 14.56 -4.61
C LYS A 226 8.39 14.82 -3.96
N ASN A 227 8.11 14.18 -2.82
CA ASN A 227 6.84 14.25 -2.11
C ASN A 227 5.65 13.82 -2.98
N VAL A 228 5.86 12.84 -3.88
CA VAL A 228 4.81 12.22 -4.69
C VAL A 228 4.52 10.82 -4.16
N LEU A 229 3.24 10.52 -3.94
CA LEU A 229 2.75 9.19 -3.57
C LEU A 229 2.34 8.44 -4.83
N ALA A 230 3.10 7.41 -5.19
CA ALA A 230 2.74 6.49 -6.26
C ALA A 230 1.95 5.31 -5.70
N MET A 231 0.73 5.11 -6.20
CA MET A 231 -0.02 3.87 -6.02
C MET A 231 0.42 2.89 -7.09
N SER A 232 1.20 1.89 -6.68
CA SER A 232 1.81 0.95 -7.61
C SER A 232 1.00 -0.33 -7.69
N PHE A 233 0.85 -0.91 -8.88
CA PHE A 233 0.24 -2.24 -8.99
C PHE A 233 0.87 -3.09 -10.09
N ALA A 234 0.91 -4.38 -9.81
CA ALA A 234 1.31 -5.42 -10.74
C ALA A 234 0.58 -6.73 -10.40
N PRO A 235 0.36 -7.61 -11.38
CA PRO A 235 -0.26 -8.90 -11.10
C PRO A 235 0.64 -9.75 -10.20
N ARG A 236 0.07 -10.76 -9.53
CA ARG A 236 0.88 -11.76 -8.83
C ARG A 236 1.79 -12.42 -9.85
N ASP A 237 3.10 -12.30 -9.66
CA ASP A 237 4.08 -12.69 -10.67
C ASP A 237 4.53 -14.15 -10.48
N SER A 238 5.05 -14.73 -11.55
CA SER A 238 5.65 -16.08 -11.54
C SER A 238 6.93 -16.16 -10.71
N HIS A 239 7.51 -15.01 -10.33
CA HIS A 239 8.71 -14.92 -9.50
C HIS A 239 8.36 -14.66 -8.02
N GLU A 240 7.09 -14.94 -7.66
CA GLU A 240 6.52 -15.07 -6.31
C GLU A 240 6.37 -13.78 -5.50
N ALA A 241 7.19 -12.73 -5.69
CA ALA A 241 7.34 -11.70 -4.67
C ALA A 241 7.53 -10.25 -5.15
N GLN A 242 7.29 -9.87 -6.40
CA GLN A 242 7.58 -8.50 -6.88
C GLN A 242 6.88 -7.40 -6.06
N VAL A 243 5.55 -7.47 -5.94
CA VAL A 243 4.76 -6.52 -5.13
C VAL A 243 5.07 -6.70 -3.64
N GLN A 244 5.36 -7.92 -3.18
CA GLN A 244 5.76 -8.17 -1.79
C GLN A 244 7.04 -7.41 -1.41
N PHE A 245 8.04 -7.37 -2.31
CA PHE A 245 9.24 -6.57 -2.09
C PHE A 245 8.94 -5.07 -2.00
N ALA A 246 8.05 -4.54 -2.84
CA ALA A 246 7.63 -3.14 -2.74
C ALA A 246 7.04 -2.84 -1.34
N LEU A 247 6.19 -3.73 -0.84
CA LEU A 247 5.52 -3.59 0.45
C LEU A 247 6.50 -3.72 1.63
N GLU A 248 7.45 -4.67 1.58
CA GLU A 248 8.53 -4.81 2.58
C GLU A 248 9.48 -3.61 2.61
N ARG A 249 9.68 -2.95 1.46
CA ARG A 249 10.46 -1.71 1.37
C ARG A 249 9.72 -0.49 1.91
N GLY A 250 8.42 -0.61 2.17
CA GLY A 250 7.57 0.47 2.63
C GLY A 250 7.07 1.40 1.51
N VAL A 251 6.83 0.84 0.32
CA VAL A 251 6.31 1.54 -0.87
C VAL A 251 4.83 1.17 -1.07
N PRO A 252 3.93 2.14 -1.36
CA PRO A 252 2.53 1.83 -1.62
C PRO A 252 2.37 0.96 -2.87
N ALA A 253 1.80 -0.23 -2.68
CA ALA A 253 1.52 -1.14 -3.77
C ALA A 253 0.30 -2.04 -3.47
N VAL A 254 -0.31 -2.58 -4.53
CA VAL A 254 -1.34 -3.62 -4.47
C VAL A 254 -1.12 -4.66 -5.56
N ILE A 255 -1.67 -5.85 -5.36
CA ILE A 255 -1.74 -6.86 -6.42
C ILE A 255 -2.92 -6.49 -7.31
N GLY A 256 -2.68 -6.32 -8.61
CA GLY A 256 -3.73 -5.93 -9.54
C GLY A 256 -3.28 -5.94 -10.98
N VAL A 257 -4.24 -5.83 -11.90
CA VAL A 257 -3.99 -5.81 -13.34
C VAL A 257 -5.00 -4.89 -14.02
N LEU A 258 -4.61 -4.32 -15.16
CA LEU A 258 -5.57 -3.77 -16.11
C LEU A 258 -6.08 -4.93 -16.96
N GLY A 259 -7.23 -5.48 -16.58
CA GLY A 259 -7.83 -6.66 -17.18
C GLY A 259 -9.09 -6.33 -17.99
N SER A 260 -10.23 -6.69 -17.44
CA SER A 260 -11.59 -6.40 -17.90
C SER A 260 -12.41 -5.60 -16.89
N ILE A 261 -11.97 -5.52 -15.62
CA ILE A 261 -12.63 -4.78 -14.53
C ILE A 261 -11.99 -3.40 -14.33
N LYS A 262 -12.81 -2.38 -14.04
CA LYS A 262 -12.36 -1.00 -13.71
C LYS A 262 -11.44 -1.02 -12.48
N LEU A 263 -10.46 -0.13 -12.46
CA LEU A 263 -9.60 0.06 -11.30
C LEU A 263 -10.44 0.58 -10.12
N PRO A 264 -10.15 0.13 -8.89
CA PRO A 264 -10.89 0.49 -7.67
C PRO A 264 -10.56 1.91 -7.16
N TYR A 265 -10.40 2.85 -8.08
CA TYR A 265 -10.12 4.26 -7.84
C TYR A 265 -11.25 5.13 -8.43
N PRO A 266 -11.56 6.28 -7.81
CA PRO A 266 -12.54 7.20 -8.34
C PRO A 266 -11.99 7.86 -9.62
N SER A 267 -12.88 8.46 -10.39
CA SER A 267 -12.52 9.38 -11.45
C SER A 267 -11.64 10.52 -10.93
N ARG A 268 -10.71 11.00 -11.76
CA ARG A 268 -9.87 12.17 -11.46
C ARG A 268 -9.07 12.02 -10.14
N ALA A 269 -8.54 10.81 -9.89
CA ALA A 269 -7.77 10.46 -8.70
C ALA A 269 -6.27 10.84 -8.78
N PHE A 270 -5.66 10.75 -9.97
CA PHE A 270 -4.21 10.87 -10.12
C PHE A 270 -3.80 12.13 -10.87
N ASP A 271 -2.73 12.77 -10.43
CA ASP A 271 -2.10 13.90 -11.13
C ASP A 271 -1.20 13.39 -12.28
N MET A 272 -0.72 12.15 -12.17
CA MET A 272 0.15 11.51 -13.14
C MET A 272 -0.13 10.00 -13.22
N ALA A 273 -0.05 9.42 -14.41
CA ALA A 273 -0.06 7.98 -14.63
C ALA A 273 1.19 7.56 -15.40
N HIS A 274 1.82 6.45 -15.00
CA HIS A 274 3.10 6.00 -15.53
C HIS A 274 3.06 4.51 -15.88
N CYS A 275 3.70 4.18 -16.99
CA CYS A 275 4.03 2.83 -17.39
C CYS A 275 5.48 2.79 -17.86
N SER A 276 6.28 1.87 -17.33
CA SER A 276 7.61 1.56 -17.84
C SER A 276 7.69 0.09 -18.23
N ARG A 277 7.59 -0.22 -19.53
CA ARG A 277 7.51 -1.58 -20.07
C ARG A 277 6.49 -2.46 -19.34
N CYS A 278 5.32 -1.91 -19.05
CA CYS A 278 4.28 -2.59 -18.28
C CYS A 278 3.62 -3.77 -19.03
N LEU A 279 3.95 -3.98 -20.32
CA LEU A 279 3.38 -5.04 -21.18
C LEU A 279 1.86 -4.94 -21.33
N ILE A 280 1.30 -3.76 -21.15
CA ILE A 280 -0.11 -3.46 -21.40
C ILE A 280 -0.24 -3.09 -22.89
N PRO A 281 -1.10 -3.78 -23.64
CA PRO A 281 -1.33 -3.45 -25.05
C PRO A 281 -2.26 -2.23 -25.14
N TRP A 282 -1.71 -1.03 -24.92
CA TRP A 282 -2.48 0.22 -24.78
C TRP A 282 -3.41 0.52 -25.97
N GLY A 283 -2.97 0.20 -27.20
CA GLY A 283 -3.76 0.39 -28.42
C GLY A 283 -4.68 -0.78 -28.80
N ALA A 284 -4.79 -1.83 -27.97
CA ALA A 284 -5.69 -2.96 -28.21
C ALA A 284 -7.07 -2.74 -27.59
N ASN A 285 -8.04 -3.60 -27.95
CA ASN A 285 -9.41 -3.60 -27.42
C ASN A 285 -10.06 -2.20 -27.47
N ASP A 286 -9.97 -1.55 -28.63
CA ASP A 286 -10.48 -0.20 -28.87
C ASP A 286 -9.99 0.86 -27.87
N GLY A 287 -8.80 0.66 -27.29
CA GLY A 287 -8.18 1.61 -26.38
C GLY A 287 -8.75 1.61 -24.96
N VAL A 288 -9.51 0.58 -24.57
CA VAL A 288 -10.18 0.49 -23.26
C VAL A 288 -9.25 0.75 -22.06
N TYR A 289 -7.98 0.32 -22.14
CA TYR A 289 -7.00 0.57 -21.08
C TYR A 289 -6.61 2.04 -20.96
N MET A 290 -6.50 2.75 -22.09
CA MET A 290 -6.25 4.19 -22.09
C MET A 290 -7.48 4.96 -21.62
N MET A 291 -8.70 4.50 -21.94
CA MET A 291 -9.95 5.07 -21.43
C MET A 291 -10.08 4.91 -19.91
N GLU A 292 -9.65 3.77 -19.36
CA GLU A 292 -9.61 3.57 -17.91
C GLU A 292 -8.57 4.47 -17.22
N VAL A 293 -7.39 4.63 -17.84
CA VAL A 293 -6.39 5.62 -17.36
C VAL A 293 -6.95 7.03 -17.46
N ASP A 294 -7.66 7.37 -18.54
CA ASP A 294 -8.31 8.67 -18.71
C ASP A 294 -9.31 8.95 -17.58
N ARG A 295 -10.15 7.98 -17.23
CA ARG A 295 -11.12 8.11 -16.14
C ARG A 295 -10.44 8.51 -14.84
N VAL A 296 -9.37 7.81 -14.45
CA VAL A 296 -8.70 8.04 -13.17
C VAL A 296 -7.69 9.19 -13.21
N LEU A 297 -7.25 9.63 -14.39
CA LEU A 297 -6.34 10.76 -14.57
C LEU A 297 -7.11 12.08 -14.50
N ARG A 298 -6.59 13.03 -13.72
CA ARG A 298 -7.16 14.36 -13.58
C ARG A 298 -7.07 15.16 -14.89
N PRO A 299 -8.04 16.04 -15.17
CA PRO A 299 -7.86 17.08 -16.17
C PRO A 299 -6.57 17.88 -15.90
N GLY A 300 -5.77 18.09 -16.95
CA GLY A 300 -4.45 18.71 -16.84
C GLY A 300 -3.32 17.78 -16.39
N GLY A 301 -3.62 16.53 -15.99
CA GLY A 301 -2.68 15.52 -15.54
C GLY A 301 -1.82 14.93 -16.66
N TYR A 302 -0.81 14.16 -16.29
CA TYR A 302 0.21 13.65 -17.21
C TYR A 302 0.17 12.13 -17.35
N TRP A 303 0.26 11.62 -18.57
CA TRP A 303 0.53 10.21 -18.82
C TRP A 303 1.92 10.02 -19.40
N VAL A 304 2.69 9.11 -18.82
CA VAL A 304 4.08 8.83 -19.18
C VAL A 304 4.21 7.37 -19.60
N LEU A 305 4.61 7.15 -20.85
CA LEU A 305 4.89 5.82 -21.38
C LEU A 305 6.39 5.69 -21.68
N SER A 306 7.03 4.67 -21.09
CA SER A 306 8.46 4.40 -21.26
C SER A 306 8.71 2.99 -21.81
N GLY A 307 9.53 2.90 -22.85
CA GLY A 307 9.79 1.68 -23.61
C GLY A 307 8.86 1.50 -24.80
N PRO A 308 8.73 0.26 -25.31
CA PRO A 308 7.93 0.00 -26.52
C PRO A 308 6.51 0.58 -26.40
N PRO A 309 6.00 1.25 -27.45
CA PRO A 309 6.62 1.42 -28.76
C PRO A 309 7.51 2.67 -28.90
N ILE A 310 7.74 3.46 -27.85
CA ILE A 310 8.48 4.73 -27.93
C ILE A 310 9.95 4.53 -28.31
N ASN A 311 10.45 5.33 -29.26
CA ASN A 311 11.80 5.22 -29.81
C ASN A 311 12.09 3.90 -30.55
N TRP A 312 11.05 3.34 -31.18
CA TRP A 312 11.17 2.11 -31.95
C TRP A 312 12.14 2.16 -33.12
N LYS A 313 12.30 3.34 -33.75
CA LYS A 313 13.21 3.53 -34.89
C LYS A 313 14.63 3.06 -34.59
N VAL A 314 15.04 3.16 -33.33
CA VAL A 314 16.35 2.70 -32.83
C VAL A 314 16.28 1.27 -32.29
N ASN A 315 15.21 0.91 -31.60
CA ASN A 315 15.18 -0.29 -30.74
C ASN A 315 14.43 -1.51 -31.31
N TYR A 316 13.72 -1.41 -32.43
CA TYR A 316 12.87 -2.50 -32.97
C TYR A 316 13.63 -3.83 -33.12
N GLN A 317 14.91 -3.79 -33.53
CA GLN A 317 15.76 -4.97 -33.67
C GLN A 317 16.03 -5.65 -32.32
N VAL A 318 16.32 -4.87 -31.27
CA VAL A 318 16.58 -5.37 -29.91
C VAL A 318 15.32 -6.02 -29.33
N TRP A 319 14.15 -5.47 -29.66
CA TRP A 319 12.86 -6.01 -29.22
C TRP A 319 12.38 -7.19 -30.05
N LYS A 320 13.11 -7.58 -31.11
CA LYS A 320 12.74 -8.66 -32.03
C LYS A 320 11.35 -8.47 -32.64
N ARG A 321 11.01 -7.23 -33.00
CA ARG A 321 9.74 -6.87 -33.65
C ARG A 321 9.99 -6.22 -35.01
N THR A 322 9.00 -6.30 -35.89
CA THR A 322 9.07 -5.62 -37.20
C THR A 322 8.84 -4.13 -37.04
N LYS A 323 9.29 -3.34 -38.02
CA LYS A 323 9.09 -1.89 -38.01
C LYS A 323 7.61 -1.56 -38.09
N GLU A 324 6.91 -2.25 -38.99
CA GLU A 324 5.50 -2.05 -39.30
C GLU A 324 4.61 -2.33 -38.08
N ASP A 325 4.94 -3.35 -37.28
CA ASP A 325 4.16 -3.73 -36.10
C ASP A 325 4.29 -2.69 -34.97
N ILE A 326 5.52 -2.27 -34.65
CA ILE A 326 5.73 -1.28 -33.60
C ILE A 326 5.28 0.12 -34.03
N GLU A 327 5.48 0.49 -35.29
CA GLU A 327 5.00 1.75 -35.84
C GLU A 327 3.47 1.83 -35.74
N GLU A 328 2.78 0.76 -36.12
CA GLU A 328 1.33 0.64 -35.99
C GLU A 328 0.87 0.70 -34.52
N GLU A 329 1.60 0.06 -33.61
CA GLU A 329 1.33 0.14 -32.18
C GLU A 329 1.43 1.57 -31.63
N GLN A 330 2.49 2.31 -32.00
CA GLN A 330 2.61 3.72 -31.61
C GLN A 330 1.51 4.58 -32.24
N ARG A 331 1.21 4.37 -33.53
CA ARG A 331 0.15 5.11 -34.25
C ARG A 331 -1.20 4.96 -33.56
N LYS A 332 -1.60 3.74 -33.20
CA LYS A 332 -2.86 3.48 -32.48
C LYS A 332 -2.92 4.19 -31.13
N ILE A 333 -1.82 4.16 -30.36
CA ILE A 333 -1.74 4.87 -29.07
C ILE A 333 -1.93 6.38 -29.28
N GLU A 334 -1.30 6.95 -30.31
CA GLU A 334 -1.42 8.38 -30.61
C GLU A 334 -2.84 8.76 -31.08
N GLU A 335 -3.49 7.92 -31.87
CA GLU A 335 -4.89 8.12 -32.30
C GLU A 335 -5.87 8.07 -31.13
N ILE A 336 -5.71 7.12 -30.21
CA ILE A 336 -6.53 7.02 -29.01
C ILE A 336 -6.24 8.20 -28.06
N ALA A 337 -4.98 8.60 -27.91
CA ALA A 337 -4.63 9.77 -27.11
C ALA A 337 -5.32 11.04 -27.66
N GLU A 338 -5.33 11.23 -28.98
CA GLU A 338 -6.03 12.36 -29.61
C GLU A 338 -7.55 12.29 -29.38
N LEU A 339 -8.16 11.10 -29.50
CA LEU A 339 -9.57 10.86 -29.19
C LEU A 339 -9.94 11.22 -27.74
N LEU A 340 -9.03 10.90 -26.80
CA LEU A 340 -9.17 11.19 -25.36
C LEU A 340 -8.83 12.65 -25.00
N CYS A 341 -8.56 13.51 -25.99
CA CYS A 341 -8.14 14.89 -25.77
C CYS A 341 -6.82 14.99 -25.00
N TRP A 342 -5.84 14.16 -25.34
CA TRP A 342 -4.49 14.22 -24.79
C TRP A 342 -3.52 14.81 -25.80
N GLU A 343 -2.67 15.72 -25.35
CA GLU A 343 -1.63 16.34 -26.15
C GLU A 343 -0.28 15.72 -25.86
N LYS A 344 0.43 15.24 -26.88
CA LYS A 344 1.83 14.80 -26.73
C LYS A 344 2.73 16.03 -26.57
N ILE A 345 3.21 16.27 -25.36
CA ILE A 345 4.04 17.45 -25.04
C ILE A 345 5.54 17.16 -25.11
N TYR A 346 5.94 15.89 -25.09
CA TYR A 346 7.34 15.51 -25.10
C TYR A 346 7.53 14.08 -25.61
N GLU A 347 8.57 13.86 -26.42
CA GLU A 347 9.06 12.55 -26.80
C GLU A 347 10.57 12.65 -27.00
N LYS A 348 11.35 11.94 -26.17
CA LYS A 348 12.80 11.90 -26.30
C LYS A 348 13.36 10.64 -25.65
N ALA A 349 14.33 10.03 -26.32
CA ALA A 349 14.92 8.76 -25.88
C ALA A 349 13.81 7.75 -25.58
N GLU A 350 13.85 7.06 -24.45
CA GLU A 350 12.98 5.90 -24.20
C GLU A 350 11.58 6.25 -23.66
N PHE A 351 11.14 7.52 -23.64
CA PHE A 351 9.82 7.87 -23.12
C PHE A 351 9.14 9.04 -23.83
N ALA A 352 7.81 9.02 -23.75
CA ALA A 352 6.92 10.07 -24.22
C ALA A 352 5.97 10.50 -23.10
N ILE A 353 5.55 11.77 -23.14
CA ILE A 353 4.66 12.38 -22.15
C ILE A 353 3.49 13.01 -22.89
N TRP A 354 2.30 12.64 -22.46
CA TRP A 354 1.05 13.27 -22.84
C TRP A 354 0.48 14.05 -21.68
N ARG A 355 -0.23 15.13 -21.99
CA ARG A 355 -1.00 15.90 -21.02
C ARG A 355 -2.47 15.83 -21.39
N LYS A 356 -3.29 15.36 -20.45
CA LYS A 356 -4.75 15.40 -20.57
C LYS A 356 -5.19 16.87 -20.56
N ARG A 357 -6.09 17.25 -21.47
CA ARG A 357 -6.64 18.62 -21.49
C ARG A 357 -7.40 18.93 -20.18
N ILE A 358 -7.55 20.22 -19.88
CA ILE A 358 -8.14 20.67 -18.61
C ILE A 358 -9.68 20.62 -18.60
N ASN A 359 -10.29 20.60 -19.79
CA ASN A 359 -11.74 20.48 -20.01
C ASN A 359 -12.04 20.05 -21.46
N ALA A 360 -13.31 19.79 -21.76
CA ALA A 360 -13.77 19.39 -23.09
C ALA A 360 -13.76 20.55 -24.12
N GLU A 361 -13.98 21.80 -23.71
CA GLU A 361 -14.01 22.96 -24.64
C GLU A 361 -12.65 23.16 -25.35
N SER A 362 -11.57 22.87 -24.64
CA SER A 362 -10.20 22.88 -25.18
C SER A 362 -9.88 21.70 -26.12
N CYS A 363 -10.86 20.84 -26.42
CA CYS A 363 -10.74 19.67 -27.29
C CYS A 363 -11.66 19.78 -28.52
N THR A 364 -11.32 20.66 -29.46
CA THR A 364 -12.31 21.22 -30.39
C THR A 364 -12.38 20.55 -31.78
N GLN A 365 -11.83 19.34 -32.02
CA GLN A 365 -11.66 18.89 -33.41
C GLN A 365 -11.99 17.43 -33.80
N ARG A 366 -12.39 16.51 -32.92
CA ARG A 366 -12.70 15.12 -33.38
C ARG A 366 -13.86 14.37 -32.72
N GLN A 367 -14.41 14.86 -31.60
CA GLN A 367 -15.48 14.12 -30.91
C GLN A 367 -16.82 14.14 -31.66
N ASP A 368 -17.07 15.17 -32.47
CA ASP A 368 -18.28 15.30 -33.29
C ASP A 368 -18.17 14.59 -34.65
N GLU A 369 -16.96 14.30 -35.15
CA GLU A 369 -16.72 13.70 -36.48
C GLU A 369 -16.57 12.17 -36.45
N ILE A 370 -16.08 11.62 -35.34
CA ILE A 370 -15.91 10.19 -35.11
C ILE A 370 -16.95 9.83 -34.06
N GLY A 371 -17.91 8.95 -34.33
CA GLY A 371 -18.96 8.58 -33.36
C GLY A 371 -18.42 8.02 -32.04
N VAL A 372 -17.96 8.90 -31.15
CA VAL A 372 -17.32 8.57 -29.88
C VAL A 372 -18.37 8.02 -28.95
N ASN A 373 -18.17 6.78 -28.50
CA ASN A 373 -19.04 6.17 -27.52
C ASN A 373 -18.84 6.84 -26.16
N ILE A 374 -19.88 7.47 -25.63
CA ILE A 374 -19.86 8.09 -24.30
C ILE A 374 -20.47 7.09 -23.32
N CYS A 375 -19.87 6.95 -22.14
CA CYS A 375 -20.35 5.99 -21.15
C CYS A 375 -21.78 6.35 -20.67
N GLU A 376 -22.68 5.36 -20.65
CA GLU A 376 -24.08 5.53 -20.25
C GLU A 376 -24.22 5.89 -18.76
N THR A 377 -23.31 5.39 -17.92
CA THR A 377 -23.34 5.63 -16.47
C THR A 377 -22.92 7.05 -16.14
N THR A 378 -23.79 7.80 -15.47
CA THR A 378 -23.46 9.14 -14.95
C THR A 378 -22.50 9.11 -13.76
N ASN A 379 -22.44 7.99 -13.03
CA ASN A 379 -21.52 7.81 -11.90
C ASN A 379 -20.22 7.10 -12.32
N SER A 380 -19.21 7.88 -12.68
CA SER A 380 -17.86 7.38 -13.05
C SER A 380 -17.04 6.84 -11.86
N ASP A 381 -17.56 6.96 -10.63
CA ASP A 381 -16.96 6.45 -9.40
C ASP A 381 -17.56 5.08 -8.98
N ASP A 382 -18.59 4.57 -9.66
CA ASP A 382 -19.09 3.19 -9.50
C ASP A 382 -18.18 2.20 -10.24
N VAL A 383 -17.27 1.57 -9.50
CA VAL A 383 -16.16 0.79 -10.07
C VAL A 383 -16.01 -0.63 -9.53
N TRP A 384 -16.60 -0.95 -8.36
CA TRP A 384 -16.37 -2.25 -7.71
C TRP A 384 -17.00 -3.39 -8.52
N TYR A 385 -16.16 -4.31 -9.00
CA TYR A 385 -16.54 -5.39 -9.94
C TYR A 385 -17.28 -4.93 -11.21
N LYS A 386 -17.09 -3.68 -11.63
CA LYS A 386 -17.67 -3.15 -12.87
C LYS A 386 -16.72 -3.40 -14.03
N LYS A 387 -17.25 -3.89 -15.15
CA LYS A 387 -16.48 -4.07 -16.38
C LYS A 387 -16.06 -2.71 -16.94
N MET A 388 -14.86 -2.67 -17.50
CA MET A 388 -14.45 -1.59 -18.37
C MET A 388 -15.23 -1.68 -19.67
N GLU A 389 -15.56 -0.52 -20.23
CA GLU A 389 -16.35 -0.37 -21.44
C GLU A 389 -15.55 0.48 -22.42
N PRO A 390 -15.63 0.22 -23.74
CA PRO A 390 -14.98 1.05 -24.76
C PRO A 390 -15.79 2.36 -24.94
N CYS A 391 -15.76 3.21 -23.91
CA CYS A 391 -16.46 4.48 -23.86
C CYS A 391 -15.63 5.54 -23.11
N ILE A 392 -15.86 6.80 -23.45
CA ILE A 392 -15.21 7.95 -22.81
C ILE A 392 -16.10 8.49 -21.70
N ASN A 393 -15.49 8.77 -20.54
CA ASN A 393 -16.17 9.45 -19.44
C ASN A 393 -16.22 10.95 -19.73
N GLN A 394 -17.40 11.56 -19.60
CA GLN A 394 -17.53 13.01 -19.82
C GLN A 394 -16.76 13.80 -18.77
N TYR A 395 -16.15 14.90 -19.22
CA TYR A 395 -15.67 15.93 -18.32
C TYR A 395 -16.85 16.53 -17.54
N PRO A 396 -16.68 16.85 -16.24
CA PRO A 396 -17.62 17.74 -15.56
C PRO A 396 -17.76 19.07 -16.32
N GLU A 397 -18.96 19.64 -16.30
CA GLU A 397 -19.25 20.94 -16.92
C GLU A 397 -18.36 22.05 -16.35
N VAL A 398 -17.98 23.01 -17.21
CA VAL A 398 -17.17 24.18 -16.88
C VAL A 398 -17.88 25.44 -17.35
N GLY A 399 -17.64 26.57 -16.69
CA GLY A 399 -18.22 27.86 -17.07
C GLY A 399 -17.40 28.63 -18.11
N ASN A 400 -16.14 28.24 -18.35
CA ASN A 400 -15.26 28.87 -19.35
C ASN A 400 -14.09 27.93 -19.76
N PRO A 401 -13.38 28.23 -20.87
CA PRO A 401 -12.32 27.36 -21.40
C PRO A 401 -11.06 27.24 -20.53
N GLU A 402 -10.87 28.13 -19.55
CA GLU A 402 -9.69 28.15 -18.68
C GLU A 402 -9.90 27.36 -17.37
N GLU A 403 -11.15 26.99 -17.08
CA GLU A 403 -11.52 26.27 -15.87
C GLU A 403 -11.18 24.78 -15.97
N PHE A 404 -10.59 24.24 -14.89
CA PHE A 404 -10.36 22.80 -14.77
C PHE A 404 -11.66 22.08 -14.46
N ALA A 405 -12.00 21.09 -15.27
CA ALA A 405 -13.22 20.32 -15.12
C ALA A 405 -13.29 19.59 -13.76
N GLY A 406 -14.32 19.96 -12.99
CA GLY A 406 -14.55 19.50 -11.62
C GLY A 406 -13.54 20.05 -10.60
N GLY A 407 -12.91 21.18 -10.90
CA GLY A 407 -12.11 22.01 -10.02
C GLY A 407 -10.64 21.60 -9.91
N GLU A 408 -9.75 22.59 -9.95
CA GLU A 408 -8.31 22.40 -9.76
C GLU A 408 -7.97 22.25 -8.25
N PRO A 409 -7.37 21.13 -7.81
CA PRO A 409 -6.85 21.04 -6.46
C PRO A 409 -5.66 21.99 -6.27
N LYS A 410 -5.51 22.56 -5.06
CA LYS A 410 -4.31 23.34 -4.73
C LYS A 410 -3.04 22.46 -4.84
N PRO A 411 -1.84 23.05 -4.96
CA PRO A 411 -0.61 22.31 -4.78
C PRO A 411 -0.50 21.70 -3.36
N PHE A 412 0.25 20.61 -3.24
CA PHE A 412 0.63 20.03 -1.94
C PHE A 412 1.79 20.84 -1.31
N PRO A 413 1.81 21.10 0.01
CA PRO A 413 0.95 20.54 1.07
C PRO A 413 -0.36 21.28 1.33
N GLN A 414 -0.63 22.41 0.66
CA GLN A 414 -1.82 23.22 0.95
C GLN A 414 -3.12 22.44 0.72
N ARG A 415 -3.16 21.58 -0.31
CA ARG A 415 -4.37 20.77 -0.59
C ARG A 415 -4.77 19.78 0.49
N LEU A 416 -3.85 19.38 1.38
CA LEU A 416 -4.14 18.41 2.44
C LEU A 416 -5.31 18.83 3.35
N ASN A 417 -5.40 20.13 3.63
CA ASN A 417 -6.39 20.74 4.50
C ASN A 417 -7.29 21.78 3.81
N ALA A 418 -7.05 22.06 2.52
CA ALA A 418 -7.96 22.87 1.72
C ALA A 418 -9.31 22.14 1.58
N VAL A 419 -10.37 22.92 1.34
CA VAL A 419 -11.68 22.36 1.00
C VAL A 419 -11.59 21.72 -0.39
N PRO A 420 -11.86 20.42 -0.54
CA PRO A 420 -11.78 19.76 -1.84
C PRO A 420 -12.88 20.24 -2.80
N PRO A 421 -12.60 20.35 -4.11
CA PRO A 421 -13.58 20.76 -5.11
C PRO A 421 -14.93 20.05 -5.00
N ARG A 422 -14.94 18.71 -4.82
CA ARG A 422 -16.18 17.91 -4.67
C ARG A 422 -17.02 18.29 -3.45
N ILE A 423 -16.39 18.82 -2.39
CA ILE A 423 -17.10 19.32 -1.20
C ILE A 423 -17.69 20.71 -1.48
N SER A 424 -16.91 21.60 -2.10
CA SER A 424 -17.38 22.97 -2.40
C SER A 424 -18.48 23.00 -3.47
N SER A 425 -18.47 22.07 -4.43
CA SER A 425 -19.49 21.95 -5.47
C SER A 425 -20.79 21.27 -4.98
N GLY A 426 -20.77 20.67 -3.79
CA GLY A 426 -21.89 19.85 -3.29
C GLY A 426 -22.02 18.49 -3.98
N SER A 427 -20.99 18.01 -4.68
CA SER A 427 -21.00 16.73 -5.39
C SER A 427 -20.94 15.51 -4.46
N VAL A 428 -20.65 15.71 -3.17
CA VAL A 428 -20.68 14.65 -2.14
C VAL A 428 -21.88 14.91 -1.21
N PRO A 429 -23.00 14.18 -1.39
CA PRO A 429 -24.17 14.34 -0.55
C PRO A 429 -23.84 14.17 0.93
N GLY A 430 -24.50 14.93 1.80
CA GLY A 430 -24.30 14.86 3.25
C GLY A 430 -23.08 15.64 3.79
N PHE A 431 -22.18 16.11 2.92
CA PHE A 431 -21.04 16.92 3.32
C PHE A 431 -21.14 18.38 2.86
N SER A 432 -20.82 19.29 3.77
CA SER A 432 -20.69 20.71 3.52
C SER A 432 -19.28 21.17 3.86
N VAL A 433 -18.91 22.37 3.43
CA VAL A 433 -17.64 23.00 3.83
C VAL A 433 -17.51 23.05 5.36
N LYS A 434 -18.61 23.31 6.06
CA LYS A 434 -18.64 23.35 7.53
C LYS A 434 -18.35 21.99 8.14
N SER A 435 -19.06 20.94 7.70
CA SER A 435 -18.87 19.59 8.25
C SER A 435 -17.48 19.01 7.91
N TYR A 436 -16.90 19.35 6.76
CA TYR A 436 -15.51 19.02 6.43
C TYR A 436 -14.51 19.62 7.43
N HIS A 437 -14.68 20.89 7.80
CA HIS A 437 -13.82 21.53 8.81
C HIS A 437 -14.02 20.96 10.21
N GLU A 438 -15.24 20.58 10.57
CA GLU A 438 -15.54 19.92 11.85
C GLU A 438 -14.90 18.54 11.93
N ASP A 439 -15.02 17.74 10.87
CA ASP A 439 -14.37 16.42 10.76
C ASP A 439 -12.84 16.52 10.88
N ASN A 440 -12.21 17.48 10.20
CA ASN A 440 -10.76 17.73 10.34
C ASN A 440 -10.35 18.06 11.79
N ARG A 441 -11.11 18.90 12.50
CA ARG A 441 -10.82 19.24 13.90
C ARG A 441 -11.00 18.03 14.82
N LEU A 442 -12.03 17.24 14.55
CA LEU A 442 -12.33 16.02 15.30
C LEU A 442 -11.18 15.01 15.15
N TRP A 443 -10.71 14.75 13.93
CA TRP A 443 -9.60 13.82 13.71
C TRP A 443 -8.27 14.30 14.27
N GLN A 444 -8.01 15.60 14.26
CA GLN A 444 -6.84 16.17 14.96
C GLN A 444 -6.88 15.87 16.47
N LYS A 445 -8.08 15.93 17.09
CA LYS A 445 -8.28 15.58 18.50
C LYS A 445 -8.08 14.09 18.74
N HIS A 446 -8.71 13.22 17.93
CA HIS A 446 -8.56 11.76 18.02
C HIS A 446 -7.09 11.34 17.90
N VAL A 447 -6.39 11.84 16.88
CA VAL A 447 -4.98 11.52 16.66
C VAL A 447 -4.09 12.02 17.79
N LYS A 448 -4.38 13.20 18.37
CA LYS A 448 -3.65 13.70 19.55
C LYS A 448 -3.81 12.75 20.75
N THR A 449 -4.98 12.15 20.91
CA THR A 449 -5.23 11.12 21.94
C THR A 449 -4.46 9.84 21.61
N TYR A 450 -4.53 9.36 20.37
CA TYR A 450 -3.82 8.15 19.94
C TYR A 450 -2.31 8.26 20.17
N LYS A 451 -1.70 9.41 19.87
CA LYS A 451 -0.27 9.68 20.10
C LYS A 451 0.13 9.64 21.58
N LYS A 452 -0.79 9.95 22.50
CA LYS A 452 -0.55 9.79 23.95
C LYS A 452 -0.62 8.34 24.40
N ILE A 453 -1.46 7.54 23.75
CA ILE A 453 -1.65 6.11 24.07
C ILE A 453 -0.52 5.27 23.48
N ASN A 454 -0.08 5.62 22.27
CA ASN A 454 0.94 4.95 21.49
C ASN A 454 1.92 6.01 20.93
N ASP A 455 2.96 6.29 21.70
CA ASP A 455 4.00 7.28 21.37
C ASP A 455 4.82 6.91 20.12
N LEU A 456 4.81 5.63 19.72
CA LEU A 456 5.50 5.19 18.50
C LEU A 456 4.89 5.76 17.21
N LEU A 457 3.67 6.30 17.23
CA LEU A 457 3.04 6.97 16.09
C LEU A 457 3.89 8.10 15.50
N ASP A 458 4.68 8.82 16.32
CA ASP A 458 5.53 9.92 15.85
C ASP A 458 7.00 9.52 15.59
N THR A 459 7.39 8.31 15.98
CA THR A 459 8.79 7.87 15.91
C THR A 459 9.22 7.51 14.49
N GLY A 460 8.29 7.08 13.64
CA GLY A 460 8.56 6.45 12.34
C GLY A 460 8.62 4.92 12.40
N ARG A 461 8.23 4.30 13.53
CA ARG A 461 8.06 2.85 13.65
C ARG A 461 7.01 2.30 12.69
N TYR A 462 5.90 3.02 12.52
CA TYR A 462 4.83 2.66 11.60
C TYR A 462 5.04 3.38 10.28
N ARG A 463 5.31 2.62 9.22
CA ARG A 463 5.54 3.15 7.86
C ARG A 463 4.33 2.89 6.99
N ASN A 464 3.91 1.62 6.91
CA ASN A 464 2.75 1.18 6.14
C ASN A 464 1.53 1.19 7.04
N ILE A 465 0.67 2.19 6.90
CA ILE A 465 -0.55 2.33 7.70
C ILE A 465 -1.75 2.04 6.81
N MET A 466 -2.75 1.35 7.35
CA MET A 466 -4.04 1.16 6.70
C MET A 466 -5.13 1.81 7.54
N ASP A 467 -5.97 2.60 6.89
CA ASP A 467 -7.21 3.11 7.47
C ASP A 467 -8.38 2.40 6.81
N MET A 468 -9.03 1.49 7.53
CA MET A 468 -10.01 0.57 6.95
C MET A 468 -11.34 1.24 6.61
N ASN A 469 -11.63 2.39 7.20
CA ASN A 469 -12.84 3.18 6.94
C ASN A 469 -12.50 4.67 6.97
N ALA A 470 -11.84 5.12 5.91
CA ALA A 470 -11.16 6.40 5.87
C ALA A 470 -12.11 7.62 5.75
N HIS A 471 -13.34 7.40 5.30
CA HIS A 471 -14.33 8.47 5.13
C HIS A 471 -13.75 9.64 4.29
N LEU A 472 -13.54 10.82 4.86
CA LEU A 472 -12.94 11.97 4.16
C LEU A 472 -11.40 11.96 4.11
N GLY A 473 -10.73 10.94 4.68
CA GLY A 473 -9.27 10.82 4.77
C GLY A 473 -8.65 11.68 5.88
N SER A 474 -9.45 12.13 6.85
CA SER A 474 -9.03 13.08 7.87
C SER A 474 -8.10 12.49 8.93
N PHE A 475 -8.22 11.19 9.22
CA PHE A 475 -7.20 10.46 9.99
C PHE A 475 -5.83 10.57 9.33
N ALA A 476 -5.73 10.17 8.06
CA ALA A 476 -4.48 10.23 7.29
C ALA A 476 -3.92 11.65 7.16
N ALA A 477 -4.78 12.65 7.00
CA ALA A 477 -4.35 14.05 7.00
C ALA A 477 -3.81 14.52 8.36
N ALA A 478 -4.40 14.06 9.47
CA ALA A 478 -3.96 14.41 10.82
C ALA A 478 -2.66 13.71 11.24
N ILE A 479 -2.32 12.56 10.65
CA ILE A 479 -1.05 11.84 10.89
C ILE A 479 0.01 12.06 9.81
N GLU A 480 -0.26 12.91 8.81
CA GLU A 480 0.64 13.10 7.65
C GLU A 480 2.08 13.39 8.09
N SER A 481 3.01 12.66 7.48
CA SER A 481 4.43 12.75 7.80
C SER A 481 5.26 12.10 6.68
N PRO A 482 6.47 12.62 6.38
CA PRO A 482 7.35 12.05 5.36
C PRO A 482 7.85 10.63 5.72
N LYS A 483 7.64 10.18 6.96
CA LYS A 483 8.07 8.86 7.45
C LYS A 483 7.05 7.75 7.18
N LEU A 484 5.80 8.08 6.82
CA LEU A 484 4.70 7.11 6.71
C LEU A 484 3.87 7.34 5.45
N TRP A 485 3.02 6.37 5.13
CA TRP A 485 1.95 6.53 4.15
C TRP A 485 0.73 5.75 4.64
N VAL A 486 -0.45 6.18 4.18
CA VAL A 486 -1.72 5.58 4.58
C VAL A 486 -2.44 5.04 3.36
N MET A 487 -2.76 3.75 3.36
CA MET A 487 -3.77 3.17 2.48
C MET A 487 -5.14 3.55 3.04
N ASN A 488 -5.79 4.54 2.45
CA ASN A 488 -7.13 4.94 2.85
C ASN A 488 -8.17 4.08 2.15
N VAL A 489 -8.89 3.25 2.89
CA VAL A 489 -9.94 2.39 2.32
C VAL A 489 -11.30 3.05 2.50
N VAL A 490 -12.07 3.12 1.42
CA VAL A 490 -13.49 3.47 1.48
C VAL A 490 -14.29 2.19 1.24
N PRO A 491 -14.97 1.66 2.27
CA PRO A 491 -15.78 0.47 2.14
C PRO A 491 -16.84 0.61 1.05
N THR A 492 -17.00 -0.40 0.21
CA THR A 492 -18.01 -0.40 -0.87
C THR A 492 -19.45 -0.39 -0.35
N ILE A 493 -19.64 -0.85 0.89
CA ILE A 493 -20.94 -0.82 1.58
C ILE A 493 -21.27 0.55 2.19
N ALA A 494 -20.31 1.48 2.21
CA ALA A 494 -20.58 2.84 2.70
C ALA A 494 -21.58 3.53 1.77
N GLU A 495 -22.56 4.22 2.34
CA GLU A 495 -23.61 4.90 1.59
C GLU A 495 -23.07 6.04 0.71
N ILE A 496 -21.96 6.65 1.12
CA ILE A 496 -21.40 7.84 0.48
C ILE A 496 -20.00 7.53 -0.05
N SER A 497 -19.85 7.69 -1.36
CA SER A 497 -18.59 7.60 -2.07
C SER A 497 -17.70 8.82 -1.77
N THR A 498 -16.69 8.63 -0.93
CA THR A 498 -15.82 9.71 -0.41
C THR A 498 -14.37 9.63 -0.92
N LEU A 499 -14.01 8.58 -1.66
CA LEU A 499 -12.62 8.36 -2.07
C LEU A 499 -12.10 9.47 -3.01
N GLY A 500 -12.97 10.08 -3.82
CA GLY A 500 -12.60 11.23 -4.64
C GLY A 500 -12.09 12.41 -3.81
N VAL A 501 -12.69 12.65 -2.64
CA VAL A 501 -12.28 13.69 -1.69
C VAL A 501 -10.88 13.41 -1.14
N ILE A 502 -10.60 12.15 -0.77
CA ILE A 502 -9.30 11.71 -0.27
C ILE A 502 -8.19 12.03 -1.29
N TYR A 503 -8.44 11.71 -2.56
CA TYR A 503 -7.50 11.99 -3.63
C TYR A 503 -7.31 13.49 -3.87
N GLU A 504 -8.37 14.31 -3.81
CA GLU A 504 -8.28 15.78 -3.95
C GLU A 504 -7.45 16.42 -2.83
N ARG A 505 -7.39 15.80 -1.65
CA ARG A 505 -6.47 16.19 -0.55
C ARG A 505 -5.02 15.77 -0.80
N GLY A 506 -4.74 15.02 -1.86
CA GLY A 506 -3.42 14.48 -2.17
C GLY A 506 -3.00 13.28 -1.34
N LEU A 507 -3.97 12.52 -0.87
CA LEU A 507 -3.79 11.22 -0.26
C LEU A 507 -4.08 10.12 -1.29
N ILE A 508 -3.74 8.88 -0.95
CA ILE A 508 -3.99 7.71 -1.79
C ILE A 508 -4.93 6.75 -1.08
N GLY A 509 -5.70 5.99 -1.85
CA GLY A 509 -6.68 5.07 -1.29
C GLY A 509 -7.35 4.18 -2.32
N ILE A 510 -8.27 3.33 -1.87
CA ILE A 510 -8.90 2.30 -2.69
C ILE A 510 -10.31 1.99 -2.20
N TYR A 511 -11.21 1.65 -3.12
CA TYR A 511 -12.49 1.02 -2.74
C TYR A 511 -12.28 -0.45 -2.43
N HIS A 512 -12.90 -0.95 -1.37
CA HIS A 512 -12.77 -2.36 -1.01
C HIS A 512 -13.98 -2.86 -0.21
N ASP A 513 -14.27 -4.15 -0.33
CA ASP A 513 -15.23 -4.84 0.52
C ASP A 513 -14.49 -5.74 1.53
N TRP A 514 -14.59 -5.41 2.82
CA TRP A 514 -13.97 -6.19 3.91
C TRP A 514 -14.59 -7.56 4.14
N CYS A 515 -15.68 -7.92 3.45
CA CYS A 515 -16.17 -9.31 3.41
C CYS A 515 -15.31 -10.22 2.53
N GLU A 516 -14.36 -9.65 1.80
CA GLU A 516 -13.39 -10.36 0.97
C GLU A 516 -11.94 -9.98 1.36
N ALA A 517 -10.96 -10.83 1.02
CA ALA A 517 -9.57 -10.58 1.38
C ALA A 517 -8.93 -9.46 0.54
N PHE A 518 -8.23 -8.50 1.12
CA PHE A 518 -7.60 -7.39 0.42
C PHE A 518 -6.52 -7.88 -0.59
N SER A 519 -6.40 -7.21 -1.74
CA SER A 519 -5.42 -7.56 -2.80
C SER A 519 -3.99 -7.18 -2.42
N THR A 520 -3.45 -7.80 -1.37
CA THR A 520 -2.10 -7.58 -0.83
C THR A 520 -1.52 -8.87 -0.26
N TYR A 521 -0.20 -8.89 -0.05
CA TYR A 521 0.51 -9.97 0.62
C TYR A 521 0.28 -9.95 2.15
N PRO A 522 0.39 -11.10 2.83
CA PRO A 522 0.42 -11.11 4.29
C PRO A 522 1.55 -10.22 4.85
N ARG A 523 1.39 -9.76 6.10
CA ARG A 523 2.41 -8.98 6.84
C ARG A 523 2.85 -7.71 6.12
N THR A 524 1.89 -6.97 5.57
CA THR A 524 2.13 -5.73 4.81
C THR A 524 2.16 -4.49 5.70
N TYR A 525 1.20 -4.36 6.62
CA TYR A 525 0.95 -3.12 7.37
C TYR A 525 1.54 -3.17 8.78
N ASP A 526 2.14 -2.07 9.22
CA ASP A 526 2.66 -1.91 10.58
C ASP A 526 1.57 -1.49 11.58
N LEU A 527 0.59 -0.72 11.09
CA LEU A 527 -0.55 -0.22 11.86
C LEU A 527 -1.82 -0.33 11.04
N ILE A 528 -2.88 -0.86 11.64
CA ILE A 528 -4.23 -0.80 11.08
C ILE A 528 -5.10 0.10 11.98
N HIS A 529 -5.81 1.03 11.38
CA HIS A 529 -6.81 1.86 12.02
C HIS A 529 -8.20 1.41 11.54
N ALA A 530 -9.07 1.09 12.50
CA ALA A 530 -10.41 0.57 12.26
C ALA A 530 -11.43 1.39 13.05
N ASN A 531 -11.98 2.42 12.39
CA ASN A 531 -13.00 3.29 12.95
C ASN A 531 -14.41 2.90 12.46
N GLY A 532 -15.25 2.43 13.38
CA GLY A 532 -16.63 2.01 13.09
C GLY A 532 -16.76 0.86 12.08
N VAL A 533 -15.68 0.13 11.80
CA VAL A 533 -15.64 -0.89 10.74
C VAL A 533 -16.59 -2.04 11.08
N PHE A 534 -16.60 -2.50 12.33
CA PHE A 534 -17.41 -3.65 12.71
C PHE A 534 -18.89 -3.29 12.84
N SER A 535 -19.20 -2.09 13.30
CA SER A 535 -20.55 -1.54 13.24
C SER A 535 -21.04 -1.39 11.79
N LEU A 536 -20.18 -0.89 10.87
CA LEU A 536 -20.53 -0.75 9.45
C LEU A 536 -20.84 -2.10 8.79
N TYR A 537 -20.05 -3.13 9.11
CA TYR A 537 -20.20 -4.48 8.56
C TYR A 537 -21.14 -5.39 9.35
N GLN A 538 -21.82 -4.85 10.36
CA GLN A 538 -22.74 -5.62 11.19
C GLN A 538 -23.83 -6.26 10.32
N ASN A 539 -24.01 -7.57 10.47
CA ASN A 539 -24.95 -8.38 9.69
C ASN A 539 -24.66 -8.45 8.17
N LYS A 540 -23.49 -8.02 7.70
CA LYS A 540 -23.06 -8.15 6.29
C LYS A 540 -22.16 -9.37 6.07
N CYS A 541 -21.17 -9.54 6.94
CA CYS A 541 -20.32 -10.73 7.01
C CYS A 541 -19.84 -10.96 8.44
N LYS A 542 -19.15 -12.08 8.65
CA LYS A 542 -18.66 -12.48 9.96
C LYS A 542 -17.56 -11.54 10.44
N MET A 543 -17.63 -11.12 11.70
CA MET A 543 -16.55 -10.36 12.35
C MET A 543 -15.22 -11.11 12.30
N GLU A 544 -15.28 -12.44 12.42
CA GLU A 544 -14.15 -13.35 12.31
C GLU A 544 -13.44 -13.25 10.94
N ASP A 545 -14.19 -13.09 9.84
CA ASP A 545 -13.61 -13.01 8.50
C ASP A 545 -12.78 -11.71 8.36
N ILE A 546 -13.30 -10.58 8.85
CA ILE A 546 -12.60 -9.30 8.86
C ILE A 546 -11.35 -9.38 9.75
N LEU A 547 -11.47 -9.95 10.95
CA LEU A 547 -10.34 -10.07 11.88
C LEU A 547 -9.23 -10.99 11.34
N LEU A 548 -9.58 -12.11 10.70
CA LEU A 548 -8.61 -12.99 10.04
C LEU A 548 -7.88 -12.29 8.90
N GLU A 549 -8.58 -11.46 8.13
CA GLU A 549 -7.96 -10.64 7.10
C GLU A 549 -7.02 -9.58 7.70
N MET A 550 -7.44 -8.91 8.78
CA MET A 550 -6.58 -7.98 9.53
C MET A 550 -5.32 -8.68 10.04
N ASP A 551 -5.43 -9.88 10.62
CA ASP A 551 -4.29 -10.66 11.08
C ASP A 551 -3.36 -11.06 9.95
N ARG A 552 -3.90 -11.50 8.81
CA ARG A 552 -3.10 -11.86 7.64
C ARG A 552 -2.25 -10.67 7.18
N ILE A 553 -2.83 -9.49 7.03
CA ILE A 553 -2.13 -8.33 6.45
C ILE A 553 -1.31 -7.54 7.46
N LEU A 554 -1.54 -7.70 8.76
CA LEU A 554 -0.77 -7.07 9.83
C LEU A 554 0.58 -7.76 10.01
N ARG A 555 1.66 -6.98 10.11
CA ARG A 555 2.99 -7.49 10.43
C ARG A 555 3.02 -8.08 11.84
N PRO A 556 3.90 -9.06 12.11
CA PRO A 556 4.24 -9.41 13.48
C PRO A 556 4.66 -8.17 14.27
N GLU A 557 4.21 -8.07 15.53
CA GLU A 557 4.40 -6.89 16.37
C GLU A 557 3.76 -5.60 15.82
N GLY A 558 2.89 -5.72 14.81
CA GLY A 558 2.07 -4.64 14.31
C GLY A 558 0.95 -4.29 15.29
N ALA A 559 0.50 -3.05 15.24
CA ALA A 559 -0.53 -2.53 16.13
C ALA A 559 -1.86 -2.34 15.37
N VAL A 560 -2.96 -2.37 16.12
CA VAL A 560 -4.29 -2.01 15.63
C VAL A 560 -4.92 -1.02 16.60
N ILE A 561 -5.55 0.02 16.07
CA ILE A 561 -6.38 0.95 16.83
C ILE A 561 -7.80 0.78 16.35
N PHE A 562 -8.64 0.19 17.19
CA PHE A 562 -10.07 0.11 16.98
C PHE A 562 -10.76 1.26 17.72
N ARG A 563 -11.70 1.91 17.04
CA ARG A 563 -12.64 2.87 17.63
C ARG A 563 -14.03 2.46 17.20
N ASP A 564 -14.87 2.06 18.14
CA ASP A 564 -16.23 1.57 17.90
C ASP A 564 -17.03 1.58 19.20
N GLU A 565 -18.31 1.22 19.13
CA GLU A 565 -19.18 1.05 20.30
C GLU A 565 -18.62 -0.02 21.26
N VAL A 566 -18.78 0.21 22.57
CA VAL A 566 -18.17 -0.66 23.60
C VAL A 566 -18.59 -2.12 23.49
N ASP A 567 -19.83 -2.41 23.15
CA ASP A 567 -20.35 -3.79 23.04
C ASP A 567 -19.74 -4.51 21.83
N VAL A 568 -19.50 -3.80 20.73
CA VAL A 568 -18.78 -4.29 19.56
C VAL A 568 -17.31 -4.55 19.90
N LEU A 569 -16.65 -3.60 20.56
CA LEU A 569 -15.23 -3.77 20.95
C LEU A 569 -15.02 -4.91 21.95
N MET A 570 -15.97 -5.20 22.82
CA MET A 570 -15.88 -6.35 23.73
C MET A 570 -15.91 -7.68 22.98
N LYS A 571 -16.71 -7.79 21.90
CA LYS A 571 -16.72 -8.97 21.01
C LYS A 571 -15.40 -9.09 20.25
N VAL A 572 -14.91 -7.99 19.68
CA VAL A 572 -13.61 -7.93 18.99
C VAL A 572 -12.49 -8.34 19.94
N LYS A 573 -12.43 -7.76 21.15
CA LYS A 573 -11.45 -8.08 22.19
C LYS A 573 -11.43 -9.57 22.51
N LYS A 574 -12.59 -10.21 22.68
CA LYS A 574 -12.69 -11.66 22.94
C LYS A 574 -12.05 -12.47 21.82
N MET A 575 -12.32 -12.12 20.55
CA MET A 575 -11.78 -12.85 19.40
C MET A 575 -10.27 -12.65 19.24
N VAL A 576 -9.77 -11.41 19.30
CA VAL A 576 -8.34 -11.13 19.06
C VAL A 576 -7.42 -11.68 20.15
N ILE A 577 -7.91 -11.85 21.39
CA ILE A 577 -7.19 -12.59 22.44
C ILE A 577 -6.94 -14.04 21.97
N GLY A 578 -7.96 -14.69 21.41
CA GLY A 578 -7.85 -16.02 20.80
C GLY A 578 -6.93 -16.07 19.56
N MET A 579 -6.64 -14.91 18.96
CA MET A 579 -5.70 -14.74 17.84
C MET A 579 -4.27 -14.40 18.28
N ARG A 580 -3.98 -14.46 19.59
CA ARG A 580 -2.66 -14.14 20.18
C ARG A 580 -2.29 -12.66 20.06
N TRP A 581 -3.28 -11.78 20.26
CA TRP A 581 -3.05 -10.34 20.31
C TRP A 581 -3.14 -9.84 21.75
N ASN A 582 -2.18 -8.98 22.13
CA ASN A 582 -2.24 -8.26 23.40
C ASN A 582 -3.19 -7.07 23.23
N THR A 583 -4.07 -6.82 24.20
CA THR A 583 -5.09 -5.76 24.07
C THR A 583 -5.13 -4.83 25.28
N LYS A 584 -5.52 -3.57 25.01
CA LYS A 584 -5.79 -2.55 26.02
C LYS A 584 -7.03 -1.76 25.60
N LEU A 585 -8.08 -1.84 26.40
CA LEU A 585 -9.29 -1.03 26.23
C LEU A 585 -9.13 0.29 27.00
N LEU A 586 -9.47 1.40 26.37
CA LEU A 586 -9.39 2.74 26.92
C LEU A 586 -10.70 3.49 26.70
N ASP A 587 -10.95 4.46 27.57
CA ASP A 587 -12.06 5.39 27.41
C ASP A 587 -11.86 6.35 26.23
N HIS A 588 -12.98 6.85 25.72
CA HIS A 588 -13.01 7.99 24.82
C HIS A 588 -12.33 9.22 25.44
N GLU A 589 -11.73 10.08 24.62
CA GLU A 589 -11.04 11.28 25.11
C GLU A 589 -11.96 12.33 25.76
N ASP A 590 -13.27 12.24 25.52
CA ASP A 590 -14.29 13.08 26.17
C ASP A 590 -14.82 12.48 27.47
N GLY A 591 -14.29 11.32 27.88
CA GLY A 591 -14.54 10.73 29.19
C GLY A 591 -15.21 9.35 29.13
N PRO A 592 -15.34 8.71 30.31
CA PRO A 592 -15.78 7.32 30.43
C PRO A 592 -17.26 7.09 30.12
N LEU A 593 -18.07 8.15 30.07
CA LEU A 593 -19.52 8.05 29.79
C LEU A 593 -19.86 8.00 28.29
N VAL A 594 -18.90 8.27 27.41
CA VAL A 594 -19.11 8.11 25.96
C VAL A 594 -19.15 6.61 25.63
N PRO A 595 -20.20 6.12 24.93
CA PRO A 595 -20.34 4.71 24.54
C PRO A 595 -19.23 4.20 23.62
N GLU A 596 -18.78 5.02 22.68
CA GLU A 596 -17.62 4.74 21.84
C GLU A 596 -16.34 4.62 22.69
N LYS A 597 -15.51 3.62 22.42
CA LYS A 597 -14.27 3.37 23.15
C LYS A 597 -13.10 3.19 22.19
N ILE A 598 -11.90 3.11 22.73
CA ILE A 598 -10.68 2.85 21.97
C ILE A 598 -10.09 1.52 22.45
N LEU A 599 -9.95 0.54 21.55
CA LEU A 599 -9.23 -0.69 21.82
C LEU A 599 -7.92 -0.67 21.03
N VAL A 600 -6.80 -0.67 21.74
CA VAL A 600 -5.48 -0.84 21.12
C VAL A 600 -5.08 -2.30 21.24
N ALA A 601 -4.67 -2.91 20.14
CA ALA A 601 -4.19 -4.28 20.10
C ALA A 601 -2.82 -4.37 19.44
N VAL A 602 -2.02 -5.36 19.83
CA VAL A 602 -0.71 -5.65 19.23
C VAL A 602 -0.59 -7.14 18.97
N LYS A 603 -0.33 -7.50 17.71
CA LYS A 603 -0.13 -8.88 17.29
C LYS A 603 1.18 -9.42 17.81
N GLN A 604 1.18 -10.55 18.51
CA GLN A 604 2.41 -11.20 18.94
C GLN A 604 3.16 -11.83 17.76
N TYR A 605 4.49 -11.90 17.85
CA TYR A 605 5.28 -12.69 16.91
C TYR A 605 5.18 -14.17 17.23
N TRP A 606 4.88 -14.98 16.21
CA TRP A 606 4.88 -16.43 16.28
C TRP A 606 5.12 -17.01 14.87
N VAL A 607 5.56 -18.27 14.80
CA VAL A 607 5.82 -19.01 13.55
C VAL A 607 5.07 -20.35 13.57
N GLY A 608 4.80 -20.91 12.40
CA GLY A 608 4.21 -22.25 12.29
C GLY A 608 5.20 -23.37 12.62
N GLY A 609 4.67 -24.55 12.96
CA GLY A 609 5.47 -25.77 13.17
C GLY A 609 6.12 -25.96 14.56
N SER A 610 5.77 -25.19 15.58
CA SER A 610 6.32 -25.35 16.95
C SER A 610 5.83 -26.59 17.73
N LYS A 611 5.17 -27.57 17.07
CA LYS A 611 4.66 -28.80 17.70
C LYS A 611 5.59 -30.03 17.56
N ASN A 612 6.79 -29.91 16.96
CA ASN A 612 7.65 -31.08 16.67
C ASN A 612 9.09 -31.02 17.24
N GLU A 613 9.36 -30.27 18.31
CA GLU A 613 10.69 -30.29 18.98
C GLU A 613 10.67 -30.80 20.43
N GLU A 614 9.58 -31.42 20.88
CA GLU A 614 9.56 -32.26 22.08
C GLU A 614 9.08 -33.67 21.74
N GLN A 615 9.99 -34.48 21.19
CA GLN A 615 9.98 -35.93 21.36
C GLN A 615 11.38 -36.52 21.22
#